data_AF-A0A6M3X3I0-F1
#
_entry.id   AF-A0A6M3X3I0-F1
#
_cell.length_a   1.000
_cell.length_b   1.000
_cell.length_c   1.000
_cell.angle_alpha   90.00
_cell.angle_beta   90.00
_cell.angle_gamma   90.00
#
_symmetry.space_group_name_H-M   'P 1'
#
loop_
_entity.id
_entity.type
_entity.pdbx_description
1 polymer ?
#
loop_
_entity_poly.entity_id
_entity_poly.type
_entity_poly.pdbx_seq_one_letter_code
_entity_poly.pdbx_strand_id
1 'polypeptide(L)' 'YYIRLVKIMYSDTPGTWMMYKPVDRDKSLLLAITFFSTTSFSSYPSPSFSVTHKMAPSFYP' A
#
# COMPACT_ATOMS: atom_id res chain seq x y z
N TYR A 1 -15.63 -5.38 -6.95
CA TYR A 1 -14.82 -6.60 -7.15
C TYR A 1 -13.85 -6.81 -5.97
N TYR A 2 -12.90 -5.90 -5.72
CA TYR A 2 -11.90 -6.03 -4.63
C TYR A 2 -12.46 -6.21 -3.21
N ILE A 3 -13.49 -5.44 -2.81
CA ILE A 3 -14.12 -5.59 -1.48
C ILE A 3 -14.70 -6.99 -1.25
N ARG A 4 -15.22 -7.64 -2.30
CA ARG A 4 -15.75 -9.01 -2.20
C ARG A 4 -14.64 -10.02 -1.92
N LEU A 5 -13.46 -9.85 -2.54
CA LEU A 5 -12.29 -10.69 -2.28
C LEU A 5 -11.80 -10.56 -0.84
N VAL A 6 -11.70 -9.33 -0.33
CA VAL A 6 -11.30 -9.09 1.07
C VAL A 6 -12.27 -9.76 2.04
N LYS A 7 -13.59 -9.67 1.79
CA LYS A 7 -14.59 -10.37 2.61
C LYS A 7 -14.41 -11.90 2.61
N ILE A 8 -14.18 -12.48 1.44
CA ILE A 8 -13.95 -13.93 1.31
C ILE A 8 -12.68 -14.37 2.04
N MET A 9 -11.64 -13.53 2.07
CA MET A 9 -10.37 -13.88 2.72
C MET A 9 -10.40 -13.76 4.26
N TYR A 10 -11.13 -12.78 4.81
CA TYR A 10 -11.09 -12.48 6.24
C TYR A 10 -12.36 -12.85 7.02
N SER A 11 -13.53 -12.76 6.37
CA SER A 11 -14.83 -13.04 7.02
C SER A 11 -15.33 -14.45 6.74
N ASP A 12 -15.13 -14.95 5.52
CA ASP A 12 -15.45 -16.33 5.18
C ASP A 12 -14.26 -17.23 5.56
N THR A 13 -14.51 -18.30 6.32
CA THR A 13 -13.43 -19.15 6.84
C THR A 13 -12.79 -19.96 5.69
N PRO A 14 -11.47 -19.90 5.49
CA PRO A 14 -10.82 -20.76 4.51
C PRO A 14 -10.93 -22.21 4.99
N GLY A 15 -11.55 -23.08 4.19
CA GLY A 15 -11.72 -24.51 4.51
C GLY A 15 -10.41 -25.29 4.68
N THR A 16 -9.26 -24.66 4.49
CA THR A 16 -7.93 -25.25 4.67
C THR A 16 -6.98 -24.19 5.24
N TRP A 17 -6.49 -24.41 6.46
CA TRP A 17 -5.53 -23.52 7.10
C TRP A 17 -4.15 -23.73 6.49
N MET A 18 -3.79 -22.91 5.49
CA MET A 18 -2.47 -22.96 4.88
C MET A 18 -1.48 -22.20 5.79
N MET A 19 -0.52 -22.93 6.34
CA MET A 19 0.54 -22.34 7.16
C MET A 19 1.56 -21.66 6.23
N TYR A 20 1.66 -20.34 6.34
CA TYR A 20 2.64 -19.56 5.58
C TYR A 20 3.93 -19.38 6.38
N LYS A 21 5.07 -19.38 5.67
CA LYS A 21 6.34 -18.99 6.27
C LYS A 21 6.28 -17.51 6.70
N PRO A 22 6.84 -17.14 7.86
CA PRO A 22 6.99 -15.74 8.26
C PRO A 22 7.75 -14.92 7.21
N VAL A 23 7.32 -13.68 7.04
CA VAL A 23 7.95 -12.73 6.10
C VAL A 23 9.33 -12.31 6.62
N ASP A 24 10.32 -12.32 5.73
CA ASP A 24 11.68 -11.87 6.03
C ASP A 24 11.71 -10.37 6.43
N ARG A 25 12.71 -9.97 7.23
CA ARG A 25 12.78 -8.61 7.80
C ARG A 25 12.80 -7.48 6.77
N ASP A 26 13.54 -7.64 5.68
CA ASP A 26 13.63 -6.57 4.66
C ASP A 26 12.32 -6.41 3.89
N LYS A 27 11.65 -7.53 3.63
CA LYS A 27 10.34 -7.56 2.97
C LYS A 27 9.26 -6.98 3.87
N SER A 28 9.31 -7.26 5.17
CA SER A 28 8.35 -6.68 6.11
C SER A 28 8.56 -5.19 6.31
N LEU A 29 9.81 -4.70 6.32
CA LEU A 29 10.12 -3.28 6.36
C LEU A 29 9.59 -2.55 5.11
N LEU A 30 9.85 -3.10 3.92
CA LEU A 30 9.35 -2.55 2.66
C LEU A 30 7.82 -2.52 2.65
N LEU A 31 7.17 -3.59 3.11
CA LEU A 31 5.71 -3.66 3.23
C LEU A 31 5.17 -2.60 4.21
N ALA A 32 5.82 -2.42 5.36
CA ALA A 32 5.42 -1.42 6.35
C ALA A 32 5.53 0.00 5.81
N ILE A 33 6.63 0.34 5.14
CA ILE A 33 6.85 1.68 4.55
C ILE A 33 5.82 1.96 3.46
N THR A 34 5.56 1.01 2.56
CA THR A 34 4.58 1.16 1.47
C THR A 34 3.15 1.26 1.99
N PHE A 35 2.78 0.46 3.00
CA PHE A 35 1.48 0.55 3.66
C PHE A 35 1.30 1.90 4.37
N PHE A 36 2.32 2.35 5.11
CA PHE A 36 2.32 3.66 5.77
C PHE A 36 2.22 4.81 4.77
N SER A 37 2.95 4.72 3.65
CA SER A 37 2.90 5.71 2.58
C SER A 37 1.51 5.78 1.93
N THR A 38 0.91 4.63 1.62
CA THR A 38 -0.43 4.55 1.00
C THR A 38 -1.51 5.13 1.90
N THR A 39 -1.48 4.78 3.19
CA THR A 39 -2.46 5.28 4.17
C THR A 39 -2.25 6.78 4.45
N SER A 40 -1.00 7.22 4.65
CA SER A 40 -0.67 8.63 4.89
C SER A 40 -0.96 9.52 3.68
N PHE A 41 -0.89 8.99 2.46
CA PHE A 41 -1.23 9.75 1.25
C PHE A 41 -2.68 10.26 1.27
N SER A 42 -3.61 9.50 1.85
CA SER A 42 -5.00 9.93 2.02
C SER A 42 -5.12 11.07 3.04
N SER A 43 -4.32 11.05 4.11
CA SER A 43 -4.38 12.05 5.18
C SER A 43 -3.61 13.34 4.88
N TYR A 44 -2.46 13.25 4.20
CA TYR A 44 -1.61 14.39 3.88
C TYR A 44 -0.98 14.26 2.50
N PRO A 45 -1.74 14.55 1.43
CA PRO A 45 -1.25 14.41 0.06
C PRO A 45 -0.35 15.59 -0.38
N SER A 46 -0.36 16.70 0.36
CA SER A 46 0.28 17.97 -0.01
C SER A 46 1.75 17.88 -0.41
N PRO A 47 2.62 17.08 0.24
CA PRO A 47 4.03 16.96 -0.15
C PRO A 47 4.18 16.37 -1.55
N SER A 48 3.44 15.31 -1.85
CA SER A 48 3.49 14.64 -3.16
C SER A 48 2.98 15.55 -4.28
N PHE A 49 1.90 16.30 -4.02
CA PHE A 49 1.41 17.30 -4.97
C PHE A 49 2.41 18.45 -5.17
N SER A 50 3.05 18.94 -4.09
CA SER A 50 4.05 20.02 -4.17
C SER A 50 5.26 19.62 -5.02
N VAL A 51 5.77 18.40 -4.82
CA VAL A 51 6.87 17.86 -5.64
C VAL A 51 6.44 17.77 -7.10
N THR A 52 5.28 17.17 -7.37
CA THR A 52 4.79 16.97 -8.75
C THR A 52 4.51 18.31 -9.44
N HIS A 53 3.92 19.27 -8.72
CA HIS A 53 3.61 20.61 -9.24
C HIS A 53 4.87 21.40 -9.59
N LYS A 54 5.96 21.24 -8.83
CA LYS A 54 7.25 21.87 -9.17
C LYS A 54 7.97 21.14 -10.30
N MET A 55 7.82 19.82 -10.35
CA MET A 55 8.45 18.98 -11.37
C MET A 55 7.82 19.21 -12.75
N ALA A 56 6.49 19.28 -12.85
CA ALA A 56 5.77 19.43 -14.11
C ALA A 56 6.23 20.61 -15.00
N PRO A 57 6.38 21.86 -14.48
CA PRO A 57 6.88 22.98 -15.28
C PRO A 57 8.38 22.90 -15.58
N SER A 58 9.18 22.26 -14.71
CA SER A 58 10.62 22.07 -14.94
C SER A 58 10.95 21.12 -16.11
N PHE A 59 9.96 20.36 -16.59
CA PHE A 59 10.10 19.47 -17.73
C PHE A 59 9.89 20.16 -19.08
N TYR A 60 9.40 21.41 -19.12
CA TYR A 60 9.33 22.19 -20.35
C TYR A 60 10.63 23.00 -20.51
N PRO A 61 11.29 22.93 -21.68
CA PRO A 61 12.52 23.67 -21.96
C PRO A 61 12.32 25.19 -22.00
#